data_AF-A0A2E3SMP7-F1
#
_entry.id   AF-A0A2E3SMP7-F1
#
_cell.length_a   1.000
_cell.length_b   1.000
_cell.length_c   1.000
_cell.angle_alpha   90.00
_cell.angle_beta   90.00
_cell.angle_gamma   90.00
#
_symmetry.space_group_name_H-M   'P 1'
#
loop_
_entity.id
_entity.type
_entity.pdbx_description
1 polymer ?
#
loop_
_entity_poly.entity_id
_entity_poly.type
_entity_poly.pdbx_seq_one_letter_code
_entity_poly.pdbx_strand_id
1 'polypeptide(L)' 'MAARRRRKPRPTVYKEITFKLSVRQRKSLRNYCKARKTTPTKLIKKMIRPFTENYADSVPQEYYLTEKQLDLFQAEDDI' A
#
# COMPACT_ATOMS: atom_id res chain seq x y z
N MET A 1 -29.94 -30.63 -25.76
CA MET A 1 -28.84 -29.63 -25.64
C MET A 1 -28.43 -29.54 -24.18
N ALA A 2 -27.36 -30.21 -23.75
CA ALA A 2 -26.94 -30.20 -22.35
C ALA A 2 -26.46 -28.80 -21.94
N ALA A 3 -27.07 -28.24 -20.88
CA ALA A 3 -26.71 -26.94 -20.35
C ALA A 3 -25.24 -26.95 -19.89
N ARG A 4 -24.40 -26.09 -20.51
CA ARG A 4 -23.01 -25.88 -20.09
C ARG A 4 -22.99 -25.45 -18.62
N ARG A 5 -22.53 -26.34 -17.73
CA ARG A 5 -22.25 -26.03 -16.32
C ARG A 5 -21.25 -24.85 -16.27
N ARG A 6 -21.71 -23.69 -15.77
CA ARG A 6 -20.85 -22.53 -15.54
C ARG A 6 -19.79 -22.91 -14.50
N ARG A 7 -18.52 -22.93 -14.90
CA ARG A 7 -17.40 -23.15 -13.97
C ARG A 7 -17.34 -21.99 -12.99
N LYS A 8 -17.34 -22.28 -11.67
CA LYS A 8 -17.14 -21.26 -10.64
C LYS A 8 -15.76 -20.61 -10.85
N PRO A 9 -15.66 -19.26 -10.87
CA PRO A 9 -14.38 -18.59 -10.96
C PRO A 9 -13.55 -18.92 -9.71
N ARG A 10 -12.24 -19.16 -9.90
CA ARG A 10 -11.31 -19.38 -8.79
C ARG A 10 -11.14 -18.06 -8.01
N PRO A 11 -11.01 -18.10 -6.69
CA PRO A 11 -10.76 -16.89 -5.90
C PRO A 11 -9.43 -16.26 -6.33
N THR A 12 -9.45 -14.96 -6.62
CA THR A 12 -8.26 -14.21 -6.99
C THR A 12 -7.41 -13.96 -5.75
N VAL A 13 -6.19 -14.52 -5.73
CA VAL A 13 -5.25 -14.39 -4.60
C VAL A 13 -4.67 -12.98 -4.48
N TYR A 14 -4.80 -12.16 -5.53
CA TYR A 14 -4.21 -10.83 -5.62
C TYR A 14 -5.19 -9.82 -6.23
N LYS A 15 -4.93 -8.54 -5.94
CA LYS A 15 -5.63 -7.39 -6.53
C LYS A 15 -4.65 -6.58 -7.38
N GLU A 16 -5.14 -6.06 -8.49
CA GLU A 16 -4.37 -5.17 -9.37
C GLU A 16 -4.52 -3.72 -8.88
N ILE A 17 -3.40 -2.99 -8.85
CA ILE A 17 -3.38 -1.56 -8.56
C ILE A 17 -2.77 -0.84 -9.76
N THR A 18 -3.54 0.04 -10.38
CA THR A 18 -3.13 0.81 -11.56
C THR A 18 -2.93 2.27 -11.18
N PHE A 19 -1.74 2.82 -11.44
CA PHE A 19 -1.43 4.23 -11.20
C PHE A 19 -1.28 4.98 -12.52
N LYS A 20 -1.84 6.19 -12.58
CA LYS A 20 -1.56 7.14 -13.66
C LYS A 20 -0.34 7.97 -13.27
N LEU A 21 0.58 8.17 -14.23
CA LEU A 21 1.76 9.01 -14.06
C LEU A 21 1.76 10.09 -15.13
N SER A 22 2.24 11.28 -14.78
CA SER A 22 2.52 12.30 -15.78
C SER A 22 3.65 11.85 -16.71
N VAL A 23 3.72 12.46 -17.90
CA VAL A 23 4.75 12.15 -18.90
C VAL A 23 6.16 12.34 -18.30
N ARG A 24 6.35 13.43 -17.54
CA ARG A 24 7.63 13.74 -16.87
C ARG A 24 7.98 12.69 -15.81
N GLN A 25 7.02 12.30 -14.98
CA GLN A 25 7.23 11.26 -13.95
C GLN A 25 7.62 9.92 -14.58
N ARG A 26 6.91 9.50 -15.64
CA ARG A 26 7.23 8.25 -16.36
C ARG A 26 8.63 8.28 -16.98
N LYS A 27 9.03 9.40 -17.57
CA LYS A 27 10.38 9.55 -18.14
C LYS A 27 11.46 9.47 -17.06
N SER A 28 11.25 10.18 -15.95
CA SER A 28 12.16 10.15 -14.80
C SER A 28 12.32 8.72 -14.24
N LEU A 29 11.20 8.02 -14.02
CA LEU A 29 11.18 6.65 -13.50
C LEU A 29 11.96 5.69 -14.40
N ARG A 30 11.78 5.78 -15.72
CA ARG A 30 12.52 4.95 -16.68
C ARG A 30 14.03 5.22 -16.64
N ASN A 31 14.43 6.48 -16.58
CA ASN A 31 15.86 6.85 -16.55
C ASN A 31 16.52 6.33 -15.28
N TYR A 32 15.87 6.48 -14.12
CA TYR A 32 16.35 5.93 -12.86
C TYR A 32 16.52 4.41 -12.92
N CYS A 33 15.48 3.69 -13.40
CA CYS A 33 15.53 2.25 -13.54
C CYS A 33 16.66 1.78 -14.46
N LYS A 34 16.91 2.51 -15.56
CA LYS A 34 18.03 2.22 -16.48
C LYS A 34 19.39 2.39 -15.78
N ALA A 35 19.58 3.50 -15.06
CA ALA A 35 20.84 3.80 -14.36
C ALA A 35 21.16 2.77 -13.25
N ARG A 36 20.14 2.25 -12.56
CA ARG A 36 20.29 1.29 -11.45
C ARG A 36 20.10 -0.17 -11.85
N LYS A 37 19.88 -0.48 -13.14
CA LYS A 37 19.57 -1.84 -13.64
C LYS A 37 18.40 -2.49 -12.89
N THR A 38 17.35 -1.71 -12.61
CA THR A 38 16.13 -2.18 -11.95
C THR A 38 14.92 -2.06 -12.87
N THR A 39 13.77 -2.59 -12.45
CA THR A 39 12.50 -2.37 -13.15
C THR A 39 11.58 -1.47 -12.31
N PRO A 40 10.67 -0.71 -12.94
CA PRO A 40 9.70 0.11 -12.23
C PRO A 40 8.92 -0.67 -11.16
N THR A 41 8.47 -1.88 -11.49
CA THR A 41 7.76 -2.77 -10.57
C THR A 41 8.62 -3.17 -9.38
N LYS A 42 9.89 -3.56 -9.59
CA LYS A 42 10.80 -3.91 -8.49
C LYS A 42 11.06 -2.71 -7.58
N LEU A 43 11.23 -1.52 -8.17
CA LEU A 43 11.43 -0.29 -7.40
C LEU A 43 10.19 0.02 -6.56
N ILE A 44 9.01 0.07 -7.17
CA ILE A 44 7.76 0.38 -6.47
C ILE A 44 7.52 -0.62 -5.34
N LYS A 45 7.62 -1.93 -5.63
CA LYS A 45 7.48 -2.97 -4.60
C LYS A 45 8.47 -2.79 -3.46
N LYS A 46 9.74 -2.46 -3.75
CA LYS A 46 10.75 -2.20 -2.72
C LYS A 46 10.38 -1.00 -1.85
N MET A 47 9.86 0.07 -2.44
CA MET A 47 9.49 1.29 -1.71
C MET A 47 8.23 1.11 -0.86
N ILE A 48 7.25 0.33 -1.33
CA ILE A 48 6.01 0.08 -0.59
C ILE A 48 6.11 -1.10 0.38
N ARG A 49 7.17 -1.92 0.27
CA ARG A 49 7.38 -3.14 1.06
C ARG A 49 7.15 -2.95 2.56
N PRO A 50 7.71 -1.90 3.22
CA PRO A 50 7.49 -1.69 4.65
C PRO A 50 6.02 -1.47 5.00
N PHE A 51 5.25 -0.85 4.10
CA PHE A 51 3.83 -0.54 4.30
C PHE A 51 2.91 -1.72 3.97
N THR A 52 3.39 -2.73 3.25
CA THR A 52 2.59 -3.90 2.87
C THR A 52 2.91 -5.14 3.71
N GLU A 53 4.09 -5.22 4.31
CA GLU A 53 4.50 -6.40 5.11
C GLU A 53 4.28 -6.20 6.62
N ASN A 54 4.42 -4.99 7.14
CA ASN A 54 4.42 -4.76 8.60
C ASN A 54 3.03 -4.51 9.22
N TYR A 55 1.97 -4.46 8.40
CA TYR A 55 0.61 -4.09 8.83
C TYR A 55 -0.44 -5.17 8.49
N ALA A 56 0.00 -6.37 8.12
CA ALA A 56 -0.90 -7.43 7.67
C ALA A 56 -1.72 -8.05 8.82
N ASP A 57 -1.08 -8.25 9.99
CA ASP A 57 -1.69 -8.95 11.12
C ASP A 57 -2.19 -7.99 12.21
N SER A 58 -1.42 -6.95 12.52
CA SER A 58 -1.81 -5.87 13.42
C SER A 58 -1.07 -4.58 13.07
N VAL A 59 -1.70 -3.43 13.31
CA VAL A 59 -0.98 -2.15 13.26
C VAL A 59 -0.06 -2.12 14.49
N PRO A 60 1.23 -1.76 14.36
CA PRO A 60 2.11 -1.65 15.53
C PRO A 60 1.54 -0.64 16.54
N GLN A 61 1.61 -0.98 17.83
CA GLN A 61 1.00 -0.22 18.93
C GLN A 61 1.49 1.23 19.00
N GLU A 62 2.71 1.48 18.50
CA GLU A 62 3.35 2.80 18.37
C GLU A 62 2.61 3.78 17.45
N TYR A 63 1.82 3.29 16.50
CA TYR A 63 0.99 4.12 15.60
C TYR A 63 -0.42 4.35 16.12
N TYR A 64 -0.81 3.72 17.22
CA TYR A 64 -1.96 4.15 18.01
C TYR A 64 -1.49 5.38 18.79
N LEU A 65 -1.34 6.50 18.10
CA LEU A 65 -1.25 7.81 18.74
C LEU A 65 -2.55 8.00 19.53
N THR A 66 -2.44 7.62 20.80
CA THR A 66 -3.18 8.05 21.97
C THR A 66 -4.69 8.04 21.84
N GLU A 67 -5.33 6.98 22.36
CA GLU A 67 -6.75 7.00 22.75
C GLU A 67 -7.09 8.18 23.69
N LYS A 68 -6.07 8.87 24.23
CA LYS A 68 -6.15 9.96 25.21
C LYS A 68 -5.53 11.29 24.76
N GLN A 69 -5.41 11.57 23.45
CA GLN A 69 -4.87 12.86 23.03
C GLN A 69 -5.78 14.05 23.40
N LEU A 70 -7.09 13.81 23.54
CA LEU A 70 -8.06 14.79 24.05
C LEU A 70 -8.00 14.95 25.58
N ASP A 71 -7.62 13.90 26.33
CA ASP A 71 -7.46 13.95 27.79
C ASP A 71 -6.25 14.80 28.21
N LEU A 72 -5.25 14.97 27.33
CA LEU A 72 -4.09 15.83 27.59
C LEU A 72 -4.48 17.31 27.73
N PHE A 73 -5.57 17.75 27.09
CA PHE A 73 -6.05 19.13 27.20
C PHE A 73 -7.00 19.33 28.39
N GLN A 74 -7.63 18.27 28.92
CA GLN A 74 -8.49 18.37 30.10
C GLN A 74 -7.69 18.57 31.40
N ALA A 75 -6.45 18.10 31.46
CA ALA A 75 -5.59 18.26 32.64
C ALA A 75 -5.00 19.69 32.79
N GLU A 76 -5.05 20.53 31.75
CA GLU A 76 -4.56 21.92 31.81
C GLU A 76 -5.65 22.92 32.26
N ASP A 77 -6.93 22.58 32.13
CA ASP A 77 -8.04 23.46 32.53
C ASP A 77 -8.42 23.34 34.03
N ASP A 78 -7.84 22.37 34.75
CA ASP A 78 -8.08 22.11 36.19
C ASP A 78 -7.00 22.70 37.13
N ILE A 79 -6.17 23.65 36.66
CA ILE A 79 -5.16 24.37 37.48
C ILE A 79 -5.54 25.84 37.70
#